data_AF-A0A382UAQ1-F1
#
_entry.id   AF-A0A382UAQ1-F1
#
_cell.length_a   1.000
_cell.length_b   1.000
_cell.length_c   1.000
_cell.angle_alpha   90.00
_cell.angle_beta   90.00
_cell.angle_gamma   90.00
#
_symmetry.space_group_name_H-M   'P 1'
#
loop_
_entity.id
_entity.type
_entity.pdbx_description
1 polymer ?
#
loop_
_entity_poly.entity_id
_entity_poly.type
_entity_poly.pdbx_seq_one_letter_code
_entity_poly.pdbx_strand_id
1 'polypeptide(L)'
;NSAEYIKGEMSSLNELVNFVLDYQNDHPDVLVVLTADHECGGVAVHDAKNSDLDIRFTSDYHSANFVPIWATGPGSEVFDAFMDNTEIGKQLISYIKER
;
A
#
# COMPACT_ATOMS: atom_id res chain seq x y z
N ASN A 1 14.35 -1.26 12.45
CA ASN A 1 13.33 -1.76 13.42
C ASN A 1 13.00 -0.71 14.47
N SER A 2 12.27 0.34 14.09
CA SER A 2 11.80 1.39 15.00
C SER A 2 10.30 1.59 14.81
N ALA A 3 9.52 1.21 15.81
CA ALA A 3 8.06 1.28 15.75
C ALA A 3 7.55 2.74 15.64
N GLU A 4 8.15 3.65 16.40
CA GLU A 4 7.80 5.07 16.37
C GLU A 4 8.12 5.71 15.00
N TYR A 5 9.24 5.32 14.40
CA TYR A 5 9.60 5.79 13.06
C TYR A 5 8.58 5.33 12.02
N ILE A 6 8.24 4.03 12.02
CA ILE A 6 7.24 3.48 11.10
C ILE A 6 5.88 4.16 11.28
N LYS A 7 5.47 4.42 12.53
CA LYS A 7 4.22 5.14 12.80
C LYS A 7 4.22 6.54 12.18
N GLY A 8 5.33 7.26 12.27
CA GLY A 8 5.50 8.57 11.63
C GLY A 8 5.39 8.48 10.10
N GLU A 9 6.13 7.56 9.48
CA GLU A 9 6.11 7.35 8.03
C GLU A 9 4.71 6.93 7.52
N MET A 10 4.01 6.07 8.26
CA MET A 10 2.62 5.70 7.93
C MET A 10 1.65 6.87 8.06
N SER A 11 1.87 7.79 9.01
CA SER A 11 1.10 9.03 9.11
C SER A 11 1.31 9.91 7.88
N SER A 12 2.55 10.09 7.44
CA SER A 12 2.86 10.86 6.22
C SER A 12 2.31 10.21 4.95
N LEU A 13 2.37 8.87 4.85
CA LEU A 13 1.72 8.15 3.76
C LEU A 13 0.20 8.37 3.75
N ASN A 14 -0.44 8.35 4.92
CA ASN A 14 -1.88 8.58 5.05
C ASN A 14 -2.27 10.00 4.59
N GLU A 15 -1.46 11.02 4.88
CA GLU A 15 -1.66 12.37 4.36
C GLU A 15 -1.60 12.42 2.82
N LEU A 16 -0.63 11.74 2.20
CA LEU A 16 -0.53 11.62 0.75
C LEU A 16 -1.75 10.90 0.15
N VAL A 17 -2.20 9.80 0.76
CA VAL A 17 -3.36 9.05 0.30
C VAL A 17 -4.61 9.95 0.32
N ASN A 18 -4.84 10.69 1.40
CA ASN A 18 -5.96 11.63 1.47
C ASN A 18 -5.89 12.69 0.36
N PHE A 19 -4.72 13.27 0.12
CA PHE A 19 -4.53 14.25 -0.96
C PHE A 19 -4.87 13.66 -2.35
N VAL A 20 -4.42 12.42 -2.63
CA VAL A 20 -4.69 11.76 -3.91
C VAL A 20 -6.18 11.42 -4.08
N LEU A 21 -6.84 10.99 -3.00
CA LEU A 21 -8.27 10.71 -3.01
C LEU A 21 -9.11 11.99 -3.17
N ASP A 22 -8.72 13.08 -2.51
CA ASP A 22 -9.34 14.39 -2.71
C ASP A 22 -9.21 14.86 -4.16
N TYR A 23 -8.03 14.67 -4.77
CA TYR A 23 -7.84 14.97 -6.18
C TYR A 23 -8.75 14.12 -7.08
N GLN A 24 -8.88 12.82 -6.79
CA GLN A 24 -9.74 11.91 -7.55
C GLN A 24 -11.23 12.31 -7.46
N ASN A 25 -11.69 12.85 -6.31
CA ASN A 25 -13.07 13.33 -6.16
C ASN A 25 -13.43 14.42 -7.19
N ASP A 26 -12.48 15.32 -7.50
CA ASP A 26 -12.66 16.38 -8.50
C ASP A 26 -12.32 15.91 -9.94
N HIS A 27 -11.65 14.77 -10.09
CA HIS A 27 -11.16 14.23 -11.36
C HIS A 27 -11.52 12.74 -11.47
N PRO A 28 -12.79 12.39 -11.77
CA PRO A 28 -13.26 11.00 -11.71
C PRO A 28 -12.63 10.07 -12.76
N ASP A 29 -12.03 10.62 -13.82
CA ASP A 29 -11.28 9.87 -14.85
C ASP A 29 -9.80 9.67 -14.45
N VAL A 30 -9.58 9.31 -13.19
CA VAL A 30 -8.26 9.04 -12.61
C VAL A 30 -8.32 7.66 -11.96
N LEU A 31 -7.43 6.77 -12.38
CA LEU A 31 -7.15 5.52 -11.68
C LEU A 31 -6.07 5.78 -10.62
N VAL A 32 -6.36 5.42 -9.37
CA VAL A 32 -5.40 5.44 -8.25
C VAL A 32 -5.10 4.00 -7.88
N VAL A 33 -3.81 3.65 -7.82
CA VAL A 33 -3.30 2.35 -7.35
C VAL A 33 -2.25 2.57 -6.27
N LEU A 34 -2.45 1.98 -5.10
CA LEU A 34 -1.53 1.98 -3.97
C LEU A 34 -1.09 0.54 -3.68
N THR A 35 0.22 0.32 -3.61
CA THR A 35 0.82 -0.96 -3.24
C THR A 35 2.19 -0.71 -2.63
N ALA A 36 2.88 -1.76 -2.17
CA ALA A 36 4.27 -1.71 -1.76
C ALA A 36 5.16 -2.53 -2.70
N ASP A 37 6.46 -2.26 -2.68
CA ASP A 37 7.47 -3.04 -3.38
C ASP A 37 7.77 -4.36 -2.66
N HIS A 38 7.83 -4.32 -1.32
CA HIS A 38 7.99 -5.48 -0.44
C HIS A 38 7.67 -5.15 1.03
N GLU A 39 7.63 -6.17 1.89
CA GLU A 39 7.60 -5.99 3.35
C GLU A 39 9.03 -5.83 3.90
N CYS A 40 9.19 -5.05 4.98
CA CYS A 40 10.48 -4.84 5.64
C CYS A 40 10.37 -4.94 7.16
N GLY A 41 11.22 -5.77 7.76
CA GLY A 41 11.34 -5.95 9.21
C GLY A 41 10.55 -7.13 9.77
N GLY A 42 9.68 -7.77 8.99
CA GLY A 42 8.78 -8.82 9.50
C GLY A 42 7.91 -8.28 10.64
N VAL A 43 7.25 -7.16 10.40
CA VAL A 43 6.48 -6.42 11.40
C VAL A 43 5.27 -7.24 11.84
N ALA A 44 5.16 -7.47 13.14
CA ALA A 44 4.01 -8.10 13.77
C ALA A 44 3.43 -7.18 14.84
N VAL A 45 2.13 -6.95 14.77
CA VAL A 45 1.38 -6.19 15.79
C VAL A 45 0.70 -7.20 16.70
N HIS A 46 1.07 -7.18 17.98
CA HIS A 46 0.48 -8.02 19.01
C HIS A 46 -0.45 -7.20 19.91
N ASP A 47 -1.41 -7.90 20.52
CA ASP A 47 -2.23 -7.35 21.59
C ASP A 47 -1.35 -6.98 22.78
N ALA A 48 -1.63 -5.83 23.41
CA ALA A 48 -0.92 -5.37 24.59
C ALA A 48 -1.91 -4.93 25.67
N LYS A 49 -1.43 -4.93 26.92
CA LYS A 49 -2.22 -4.41 28.03
C LYS A 49 -2.30 -2.88 27.92
N ASN A 50 -3.45 -2.31 28.30
CA ASN A 50 -3.71 -0.86 28.37
C ASN A 50 -3.78 -0.11 27.03
N SER A 51 -4.22 -0.76 25.94
CA SER A 51 -4.44 -0.14 24.62
C SER A 51 -3.17 0.36 23.91
N ASP A 52 -1.99 -0.03 24.37
CA ASP A 52 -0.75 0.14 23.62
C ASP A 52 -0.64 -0.90 22.50
N LEU A 53 0.18 -0.63 21.48
CA LEU A 53 0.50 -1.59 20.41
C LEU A 53 1.86 -2.23 20.71
N ASP A 54 1.91 -3.56 20.88
CA ASP A 54 3.19 -4.30 20.95
C ASP A 54 3.67 -4.63 19.54
N ILE A 55 4.53 -3.79 18.98
CA ILE A 55 5.11 -3.96 17.65
C ILE A 55 6.43 -4.71 17.76
N ARG A 56 6.52 -5.86 17.09
CA ARG A 56 7.73 -6.69 17.03
C ARG A 56 8.21 -6.85 15.61
N PHE A 57 9.48 -7.20 15.49
CA PHE A 57 10.18 -7.40 14.23
C PHE A 57 10.85 -8.77 14.23
N THR A 58 10.78 -9.50 13.13
CA THR A 58 11.44 -10.80 12.98
C THR A 58 12.70 -10.76 12.11
N SER A 59 12.98 -9.62 11.47
CA SER A 59 14.13 -9.41 10.57
C SER A 59 14.65 -7.98 10.69
N ASP A 60 15.90 -7.74 10.32
CA ASP A 60 16.48 -6.39 10.07
C ASP A 60 16.53 -6.04 8.56
N TYR A 61 15.98 -6.93 7.72
CA TYR A 61 15.88 -6.81 6.27
C TYR A 61 14.45 -7.09 5.80
N HIS A 62 14.28 -7.42 4.52
CA HIS A 62 12.97 -7.72 3.90
C HIS A 62 12.41 -9.07 4.34
N SER A 63 11.10 -9.25 4.17
CA SER A 63 10.44 -10.55 4.24
C SER A 63 9.63 -10.84 2.97
N ALA A 64 9.24 -12.09 2.78
CA ALA A 64 8.44 -12.54 1.64
C ALA A 64 6.92 -12.45 1.89
N ASN A 65 6.49 -11.63 2.85
CA ASN A 65 5.07 -11.41 3.10
C ASN A 65 4.39 -10.79 1.88
N PHE A 66 3.13 -11.16 1.65
CA PHE A 66 2.29 -10.48 0.67
C PHE A 66 2.11 -9.01 1.05
N VAL A 67 2.11 -8.14 0.04
CA VAL A 67 1.79 -6.72 0.19
C VAL A 67 0.38 -6.46 -0.33
N PRO A 68 -0.39 -5.56 0.28
CA PRO A 68 -1.72 -5.22 -0.19
C PRO A 68 -1.63 -4.41 -1.49
N ILE A 69 -2.66 -4.56 -2.33
CA ILE A 69 -2.93 -3.67 -3.45
C ILE A 69 -4.30 -3.05 -3.18
N TRP A 70 -4.37 -1.72 -3.27
CA TRP A 70 -5.62 -0.97 -3.24
C TRP A 70 -5.76 -0.19 -4.54
N ALA A 71 -6.94 -0.22 -5.14
CA ALA A 71 -7.22 0.54 -6.34
C ALA A 71 -8.64 1.13 -6.31
N THR A 72 -8.80 2.31 -6.91
CA THR A 72 -10.09 2.98 -7.09
C THR A 72 -10.07 3.82 -8.37
N GLY A 73 -11.25 4.02 -8.97
CA GLY A 73 -11.42 4.71 -10.24
C GLY A 73 -11.60 3.75 -11.43
N PRO A 74 -11.63 4.26 -12.68
CA PRO A 74 -11.84 3.46 -13.87
C PRO A 74 -10.77 2.36 -14.03
N GLY A 75 -11.19 1.11 -14.27
CA GLY A 75 -10.28 -0.02 -14.47
C GLY A 75 -9.64 -0.58 -13.19
N SER A 76 -10.11 -0.15 -12.02
CA SER A 76 -9.59 -0.61 -10.72
C SER A 76 -9.92 -2.07 -10.39
N GLU A 77 -11.00 -2.61 -10.98
CA GLU A 77 -11.48 -3.98 -10.78
C GLU A 77 -10.46 -5.05 -11.17
N VAL A 78 -9.49 -4.73 -12.04
CA VAL A 78 -8.42 -5.64 -12.46
C VAL A 78 -7.41 -5.90 -11.33
N PHE A 79 -7.33 -5.00 -10.35
CA PHE A 79 -6.40 -5.11 -9.22
C PHE A 79 -7.02 -5.77 -7.98
N ASP A 80 -8.30 -6.15 -8.02
CA ASP A 80 -8.98 -6.92 -6.97
C ASP A 80 -8.67 -8.42 -7.12
N ALA A 81 -7.39 -8.78 -7.01
CA ALA A 81 -6.92 -10.14 -7.19
C ALA A 81 -5.59 -10.41 -6.47
N PHE A 82 -5.30 -11.70 -6.23
CA PHE A 82 -3.94 -12.14 -5.95
C PHE A 82 -3.12 -12.12 -7.23
N MET A 83 -2.13 -11.25 -7.29
CA MET A 83 -1.32 -11.07 -8.50
C MET A 83 0.15 -10.80 -8.18
N ASP A 84 1.00 -11.16 -9.13
CA ASP A 84 2.42 -10.81 -9.10
C ASP A 84 2.61 -9.32 -9.46
N ASN A 85 3.65 -8.68 -8.91
CA ASN A 85 3.89 -7.26 -9.16
C ASN A 85 4.18 -6.94 -10.64
N THR A 86 4.68 -7.92 -11.41
CA THR A 86 4.89 -7.74 -12.85
C THR A 86 3.57 -7.62 -13.60
N GLU A 87 2.49 -8.25 -13.12
CA GLU A 87 1.16 -8.12 -13.69
C GLU A 87 0.60 -6.72 -13.45
N ILE A 88 0.83 -6.12 -12.28
CA ILE A 88 0.46 -4.71 -12.00
C ILE A 88 1.10 -3.79 -13.05
N GLY A 89 2.40 -3.94 -13.27
CA GLY A 89 3.13 -3.14 -14.26
C GLY A 89 2.61 -3.33 -15.68
N LYS A 90 2.28 -4.57 -16.09
CA LYS A 90 1.71 -4.86 -17.41
C LYS A 90 0.35 -4.17 -17.61
N GLN A 91 -0.52 -4.21 -16.61
CA GLN A 91 -1.84 -3.56 -16.66
C GLN A 91 -1.74 -2.03 -16.75
N LEU A 92 -0.84 -1.43 -15.96
CA LEU A 92 -0.63 0.02 -16.05
C LEU A 92 -0.09 0.44 -17.43
N ILE A 93 0.79 -0.37 -18.02
CA ILE A 93 1.32 -0.11 -19.37
C ILE A 93 0.24 -0.27 -20.45
N SER A 94 -0.66 -1.26 -20.36
CA SER A 94 -1.75 -1.41 -21.33
C SER A 94 -2.68 -0.21 -21.30
N TYR A 95 -3.08 0.27 -20.11
CA TYR A 95 -3.94 1.46 -19.97
C TYR A 95 -3.33 2.74 -20.56
N ILE A 96 -2.00 2.87 -20.61
CA ILE A 96 -1.34 4.02 -21.24
C ILE A 96 -1.27 3.85 -22.77
N LYS A 97 -1.04 2.63 -23.26
CA LYS A 97 -0.88 2.35 -24.70
C LYS A 97 -2.19 2.29 -25.47
N GLU A 98 -3.29 1.99 -24.78
CA GLU A 98 -4.63 1.86 -25.36
C GLU A 98 -5.44 3.17 -25.31
N ARG A 99 -4.81 4.27 -24.86
CA ARG A 99 -5.32 5.64 -25.04
C ARG A 99 -5.18 6.10 -26.49
#